data_AF-A0A940UR35-F1
#
_entry.id   AF-A0A940UR35-F1
#
_cell.length_a   1.000
_cell.length_b   1.000
_cell.length_c   1.000
_cell.angle_alpha   90.00
_cell.angle_beta   90.00
_cell.angle_gamma   90.00
#
_symmetry.space_group_name_H-M   'P 1'
#
loop_
_entity.id
_entity.type
_entity.pdbx_description
1 polymer ?
#
loop_
_entity_poly.entity_id
_entity_poly.type
_entity_poly.pdbx_seq_one_letter_code
_entity_poly.pdbx_strand_id
1 'polypeptide(L)'
;MVQKKLIYSISGYRYAPESFRVYKGTEKGGREEIPLSDDQRSTLGYLYLTQGGEYAIAYIKRVEREREHKSRLYMTYGFLTQEDPSTYLFCKDIRCRTDAPLYWRMSTLRTFKEFLESIGGRVEQSTECLLDGQYRPNAIRKKYLTADYSRSVVIYLTVM
;
A
#
# COMPACT_ATOMS: atom_id res chain seq x y z
N MET A 1 -21.02 -4.43 -21.82
CA MET A 1 -20.80 -3.10 -21.22
C MET A 1 -19.93 -2.29 -22.17
N VAL A 2 -20.47 -1.26 -22.83
CA VAL A 2 -19.69 -0.38 -23.72
C VAL A 2 -18.69 0.38 -22.85
N GLN A 3 -17.39 0.18 -23.06
CA GLN A 3 -16.34 0.98 -22.40
C GLN A 3 -16.58 2.44 -22.79
N LYS A 4 -16.98 3.26 -21.82
CA LYS A 4 -17.09 4.72 -22.03
C LYS A 4 -15.69 5.22 -22.42
N LYS A 5 -15.57 5.81 -23.60
CA LYS A 5 -14.31 6.37 -24.09
C LYS A 5 -13.91 7.52 -23.16
N LEU A 6 -12.79 7.35 -22.45
CA LEU A 6 -12.22 8.39 -21.60
C LEU A 6 -11.55 9.44 -22.48
N ILE A 7 -11.90 10.70 -22.28
CA ILE A 7 -11.32 11.84 -22.98
C ILE A 7 -10.42 12.60 -22.01
N TYR A 8 -9.21 12.90 -22.47
CA TYR A 8 -8.25 13.76 -21.79
C TYR A 8 -8.18 15.09 -22.54
N SER A 9 -8.36 16.20 -21.83
CA SER A 9 -8.13 17.54 -22.38
C SER A 9 -7.02 18.23 -21.61
N ILE A 10 -6.05 18.77 -22.34
CA ILE A 10 -4.90 19.48 -21.80
C ILE A 10 -5.04 20.95 -22.18
N SER A 11 -4.87 21.84 -21.21
CA SER A 11 -4.89 23.28 -21.44
C SER A 11 -3.76 23.95 -20.67
N GLY A 12 -3.04 24.86 -21.29
CA GLY A 12 -1.94 25.58 -20.65
C GLY A 12 -1.45 26.73 -21.51
N TYR A 13 -0.66 27.60 -20.91
CA TYR A 13 -0.02 28.70 -21.59
C TYR A 13 1.35 28.26 -22.11
N ARG A 14 1.61 28.53 -23.40
CA ARG A 14 2.82 28.08 -24.10
C ARG A 14 4.13 28.50 -23.42
N TYR A 15 4.17 29.70 -22.83
CA TYR A 15 5.37 30.26 -22.22
C TYR A 15 5.43 30.07 -20.70
N ALA A 16 4.50 29.31 -20.12
CA ALA A 16 4.48 28.97 -18.70
C ALA A 16 4.13 27.47 -18.56
N PRO A 17 5.11 26.56 -18.68
CA PRO A 17 4.87 25.12 -18.64
C PRO A 17 4.22 24.63 -17.34
N GLU A 18 4.38 25.35 -16.22
CA GLU A 18 3.72 25.08 -14.94
C GLU A 18 2.20 25.34 -14.98
N SER A 19 1.72 26.13 -15.95
CA SER A 19 0.30 26.47 -16.09
C SER A 19 -0.54 25.35 -16.72
N PHE A 20 0.11 24.29 -17.20
CA PHE A 20 -0.58 23.19 -17.86
C PHE A 20 -1.44 22.41 -16.87
N ARG A 21 -2.72 22.27 -17.22
CA ARG A 21 -3.72 21.50 -16.48
C ARG A 21 -4.30 20.40 -17.36
N VAL A 22 -4.72 19.33 -16.70
CA VAL A 22 -5.27 18.14 -17.33
C VAL A 22 -6.62 17.86 -16.75
N TYR A 23 -7.58 17.65 -17.63
CA TYR A 23 -8.91 17.22 -17.25
C TYR A 23 -9.22 15.86 -17.85
N LYS A 24 -9.86 15.01 -17.05
CA LYS A 24 -10.31 13.67 -17.44
C LYS A 24 -11.81 13.59 -17.28
N GLY A 25 -12.48 13.03 -18.28
CA GLY A 25 -13.93 12.87 -18.25
C GLY A 25 -14.45 11.88 -19.28
N THR A 26 -15.76 11.71 -19.28
CA THR A 26 -16.49 10.97 -20.32
C THR A 26 -17.19 11.96 -21.25
N GLU A 27 -17.50 11.57 -22.49
CA GLU A 27 -18.15 12.45 -23.49
C GLU A 27 -19.44 13.13 -22.98
N LYS A 28 -20.16 12.49 -22.04
CA LYS A 28 -21.43 12.97 -21.49
C LYS A 28 -21.34 13.42 -20.02
N GLY A 29 -20.16 13.39 -19.41
CA GLY A 29 -19.95 13.73 -18.00
C GLY A 29 -19.07 14.96 -17.82
N GLY A 30 -19.14 15.58 -16.65
CA GLY A 30 -18.20 16.64 -16.26
C GLY A 30 -16.75 16.17 -16.35
N ARG A 31 -15.84 17.10 -16.63
CA ARG A 31 -14.40 16.83 -16.65
C ARG A 31 -13.81 17.20 -15.30
N GLU A 32 -13.16 16.26 -14.63
CA GLU A 32 -12.48 16.49 -13.38
C GLU A 32 -11.00 16.85 -13.64
N GLU A 33 -10.50 17.85 -12.92
CA GLU A 33 -9.06 18.17 -12.96
C GLU A 33 -8.29 17.05 -12.25
N ILE A 34 -7.28 16.50 -12.93
CA ILE A 34 -6.33 15.61 -12.28
C ILE A 34 -5.39 16.49 -11.46
N PRO A 35 -5.35 16.36 -10.12
CA PRO A 35 -4.45 17.18 -9.32
C PRO A 35 -3.02 16.80 -9.67
N LEU A 36 -2.18 17.71 -10.17
CA LEU A 36 -0.77 17.47 -10.49
C LEU A 36 0.11 18.37 -9.62
N SER A 37 1.30 17.89 -9.23
CA SER A 37 2.30 18.78 -8.61
C SER A 37 2.88 19.75 -9.64
N ASP A 38 3.50 20.84 -9.20
CA ASP A 38 4.06 21.84 -10.11
C ASP A 38 5.17 21.24 -11.00
N ASP A 39 6.00 20.34 -10.47
CA ASP A 39 6.99 19.59 -11.26
C ASP A 39 6.34 18.69 -12.33
N GLN A 40 5.23 18.03 -11.97
CA GLN A 40 4.47 17.19 -12.90
C GLN A 40 3.83 18.05 -14.00
N ARG A 41 3.34 19.24 -13.67
CA ARG A 41 2.79 20.20 -14.63
C ARG A 41 3.88 20.70 -15.58
N SER A 42 5.05 21.10 -15.07
CA SER A 42 6.17 21.57 -15.88
C SER A 42 6.66 20.49 -16.85
N THR A 43 6.84 19.25 -16.37
CA THR A 43 7.22 18.09 -17.19
C THR A 43 6.18 17.82 -18.29
N LEU A 44 4.90 17.90 -17.94
CA LEU A 44 3.80 17.69 -18.88
C LEU A 44 3.75 18.77 -19.95
N GLY A 45 3.91 20.05 -19.57
CA GLY A 45 3.97 21.18 -20.49
C GLY A 45 5.13 21.04 -21.47
N TYR A 46 6.31 20.66 -20.97
CA TYR A 46 7.47 20.36 -21.81
C TYR A 46 7.17 19.25 -22.83
N LEU A 47 6.68 18.09 -22.38
CA LEU A 47 6.36 16.95 -23.26
C LEU A 47 5.30 17.31 -24.31
N TYR A 48 4.26 18.04 -23.91
CA TYR A 48 3.21 18.50 -24.82
C TYR A 48 3.77 19.41 -25.92
N LEU A 49 4.66 20.35 -25.56
CA LEU A 49 5.26 21.30 -26.51
C LEU A 49 6.31 20.67 -27.43
N THR A 50 7.10 19.71 -26.93
CA THR A 50 8.20 19.11 -27.72
C THR A 50 7.79 17.88 -28.52
N GLN A 51 6.93 17.02 -27.96
CA GLN A 51 6.62 15.69 -28.49
C GLN A 51 5.12 15.53 -28.85
N GLY A 52 4.29 16.50 -28.50
CA GLY A 52 2.87 16.53 -28.84
C GLY A 52 1.93 15.91 -27.78
N GLY A 53 0.64 15.98 -28.07
CA GLY A 53 -0.43 15.60 -27.12
C GLY A 53 -0.43 14.13 -26.71
N GLU A 54 -0.01 13.22 -27.60
CA GLU A 54 0.00 11.79 -27.31
C GLU A 54 0.98 11.42 -26.19
N TYR A 55 2.17 12.01 -26.19
CA TYR A 55 3.20 11.81 -25.17
C TYR A 55 2.78 12.40 -23.83
N ALA A 56 2.13 13.57 -23.84
CA ALA A 56 1.57 14.16 -22.63
C ALA A 56 0.47 13.25 -22.03
N ILE A 57 -0.41 12.69 -22.86
CA ILE A 57 -1.43 11.71 -22.41
C ILE A 57 -0.79 10.43 -21.87
N ALA A 58 0.27 9.93 -22.51
CA ALA A 58 1.00 8.76 -22.02
C ALA A 58 1.65 9.02 -20.65
N TYR A 59 2.23 10.21 -20.44
CA TYR A 59 2.77 10.63 -19.15
C TYR A 59 1.70 10.72 -18.06
N ILE A 60 0.53 11.32 -18.35
CA ILE A 60 -0.60 11.37 -17.41
C ILE A 60 -1.03 9.96 -17.01
N LYS A 61 -1.20 9.06 -17.99
CA LYS A 61 -1.57 7.66 -17.72
C LYS A 61 -0.54 6.98 -16.83
N ARG A 62 0.76 7.27 -17.01
CA ARG A 62 1.83 6.76 -16.13
C ARG A 62 1.68 7.30 -14.70
N VAL A 63 1.46 8.61 -14.54
CA VAL A 63 1.27 9.23 -13.22
C VAL A 63 0.03 8.67 -12.51
N GLU A 64 -1.08 8.51 -13.23
CA GLU A 64 -2.30 7.88 -12.68
C GLU A 64 -2.02 6.44 -12.25
N ARG A 65 -1.34 5.63 -13.08
CA ARG A 65 -0.94 4.27 -12.72
C ARG A 65 -0.03 4.23 -11.50
N GLU A 66 0.96 5.12 -11.42
CA GLU A 66 1.87 5.18 -10.26
C GLU A 66 1.12 5.55 -8.98
N ARG A 67 0.14 6.46 -9.06
CA ARG A 67 -0.76 6.76 -7.92
C ARG A 67 -1.62 5.58 -7.54
N GLU A 68 -2.18 4.90 -8.53
CA GLU A 68 -2.99 3.71 -8.31
C GLU A 68 -2.14 2.57 -7.71
N HIS A 69 -0.91 2.38 -8.18
CA HIS A 69 0.03 1.43 -7.59
C HIS A 69 0.37 1.80 -6.14
N LYS A 70 0.72 3.05 -5.85
CA LYS A 70 0.96 3.52 -4.48
C LYS A 70 -0.26 3.34 -3.58
N SER A 71 -1.46 3.54 -4.12
CA SER A 71 -2.73 3.30 -3.40
C SER A 71 -2.99 1.82 -3.09
N ARG A 72 -2.41 0.92 -3.88
CA ARG A 72 -2.50 -0.54 -3.71
C ARG A 72 -1.39 -1.11 -2.82
N LEU A 73 -0.39 -0.31 -2.45
CA LEU A 73 0.63 -0.73 -1.48
C LEU A 73 0.00 -0.71 -0.10
N TYR A 74 -0.05 -1.88 0.54
CA TYR A 74 -0.51 -2.01 1.90
C TYR A 74 0.67 -2.01 2.85
N MET A 75 0.44 -1.56 4.08
CA MET A 75 1.35 -1.71 5.19
C MET A 75 0.60 -2.31 6.38
N THR A 76 1.33 -3.07 7.17
CA THR A 76 0.89 -3.58 8.46
C THR A 76 1.94 -3.23 9.51
N TYR A 77 1.55 -3.35 10.77
CA TYR A 77 2.44 -3.23 11.89
C TYR A 77 2.80 -4.61 12.40
N GLY A 78 4.05 -4.75 12.80
CA GLY A 78 4.58 -5.91 13.49
C GLY A 78 5.21 -5.54 14.82
N PHE A 79 5.48 -6.53 15.65
CA PHE A 79 6.28 -6.40 16.86
C PHE A 79 7.44 -7.38 16.82
N LEU A 80 8.63 -6.96 17.26
CA LEU A 80 9.74 -7.88 17.44
C LEU A 80 9.41 -8.92 18.52
N THR A 81 10.02 -10.10 18.42
CA THR A 81 9.89 -11.13 19.45
C THR A 81 10.88 -10.91 20.60
N GLN A 82 10.49 -11.33 21.81
CA GLN A 82 11.38 -11.29 22.98
C GLN A 82 12.49 -12.33 22.90
N GLU A 83 12.19 -13.49 22.30
CA GLU A 83 13.13 -14.62 22.19
C GLU A 83 14.28 -14.30 21.22
N ASP A 84 13.95 -13.79 20.03
CA ASP A 84 14.92 -13.45 18.99
C ASP A 84 14.69 -12.01 18.47
N PRO A 85 15.66 -11.09 18.63
CA PRO A 85 15.52 -9.70 18.17
C PRO A 85 15.45 -9.53 16.64
N SER A 86 15.80 -10.57 15.87
CA SER A 86 15.73 -10.58 14.41
C SER A 86 14.38 -11.01 13.87
N THR A 87 13.51 -11.56 14.71
CA THR A 87 12.21 -12.11 14.31
C THR A 87 11.10 -11.17 14.70
N TYR A 88 10.05 -11.09 13.88
CA TYR A 88 8.88 -10.25 14.13
C TYR A 88 7.57 -10.98 13.85
N LEU A 89 6.57 -10.61 14.62
CA LEU A 89 5.19 -11.07 14.46
C LEU A 89 4.40 -10.00 13.73
N PHE A 90 3.65 -10.39 12.72
CA PHE A 90 2.75 -9.49 12.00
C PHE A 90 1.51 -10.24 11.53
N CYS A 91 0.42 -9.49 11.32
CA CYS A 91 -0.82 -10.02 10.79
C CYS A 91 -1.06 -9.48 9.37
N LYS A 92 -1.32 -10.37 8.40
CA LYS A 92 -1.65 -9.97 7.02
C LYS A 92 -3.05 -9.37 6.89
N ASP A 93 -3.98 -9.79 7.75
CA ASP A 93 -5.37 -9.37 7.70
C ASP A 93 -5.58 -7.96 8.27
N ILE A 94 -4.80 -7.60 9.30
CA ILE A 94 -4.79 -6.26 9.88
C ILE A 94 -3.79 -5.42 9.09
N ARG A 95 -4.28 -4.66 8.11
CA ARG A 95 -3.47 -3.81 7.24
C ARG A 95 -4.17 -2.50 6.89
N CYS A 96 -3.39 -1.49 6.56
CA CYS A 96 -3.86 -0.22 6.03
C CYS A 96 -3.14 0.12 4.73
N ARG A 97 -3.68 1.05 3.94
CA ARG A 97 -2.97 1.55 2.76
C ARG A 97 -1.77 2.41 3.19
N THR A 98 -0.71 2.38 2.40
CA THR A 98 0.50 3.15 2.68
C THR A 98 0.26 4.66 2.60
N ASP A 99 -0.78 5.10 1.89
CA ASP A 99 -1.22 6.49 1.79
C ASP A 99 -2.32 6.85 2.80
N ALA A 100 -2.73 5.91 3.66
CA ALA A 100 -3.79 6.16 4.63
C ALA A 100 -3.38 7.30 5.59
N PRO A 101 -4.35 8.14 6.02
CA PRO A 101 -4.12 9.16 7.05
C PRO A 101 -3.56 8.56 8.34
N LEU A 102 -2.84 9.39 9.12
CA LEU A 102 -2.20 8.96 10.37
C LEU A 102 -3.18 8.25 11.32
N TYR A 103 -4.40 8.78 11.44
CA TYR A 103 -5.47 8.19 12.27
C TYR A 103 -5.72 6.71 11.94
N TRP A 104 -5.84 6.37 10.65
CA TRP A 104 -6.06 4.99 10.23
C TRP A 104 -4.87 4.09 10.54
N ARG A 105 -3.65 4.59 10.34
CA ARG A 105 -2.43 3.84 10.66
C ARG A 105 -2.32 3.56 12.16
N MET A 106 -2.58 4.56 12.99
CA MET A 106 -2.58 4.41 14.46
C MET A 106 -3.67 3.44 14.91
N SER A 107 -4.85 3.48 14.27
CA SER A 107 -5.92 2.52 14.50
C SER A 107 -5.45 1.10 14.19
N THR A 108 -4.82 0.86 13.03
CA THR A 108 -4.29 -0.46 12.64
C THR A 108 -3.27 -1.00 13.65
N LEU A 109 -2.32 -0.16 14.11
CA LEU A 109 -1.36 -0.55 15.14
C LEU A 109 -2.06 -0.89 16.46
N ARG A 110 -3.05 -0.08 16.87
CA ARG A 110 -3.82 -0.31 18.08
C ARG A 110 -4.60 -1.63 18.00
N THR A 111 -5.33 -1.87 16.91
CA THR A 111 -6.10 -3.12 16.71
C THR A 111 -5.18 -4.34 16.74
N PHE A 112 -3.99 -4.26 16.14
CA PHE A 112 -3.04 -5.36 16.20
C PHE A 112 -2.50 -5.60 17.62
N LYS A 113 -2.24 -4.52 18.36
CA LYS A 113 -1.81 -4.61 19.76
C LYS A 113 -2.90 -5.23 20.63
N GLU A 114 -4.14 -4.77 20.52
CA GLU A 114 -5.30 -5.32 21.24
C GLU A 114 -5.52 -6.81 20.93
N PHE A 115 -5.35 -7.21 19.67
CA PHE A 115 -5.40 -8.61 19.26
C PHE A 115 -4.32 -9.44 19.98
N LEU A 116 -3.07 -8.97 19.97
CA LEU A 116 -1.98 -9.65 20.68
C LEU A 116 -2.21 -9.71 22.20
N GLU A 117 -2.71 -8.62 22.81
CA GLU A 117 -3.07 -8.59 24.23
C GLU A 117 -4.16 -9.62 24.55
N SER A 118 -5.15 -9.80 23.66
CA SER A 118 -6.24 -10.79 23.85
C SER A 118 -5.77 -12.24 23.89
N ILE A 119 -4.68 -12.56 23.19
CA ILE A 119 -4.05 -13.90 23.20
C ILE A 119 -2.91 -14.01 24.23
N GLY A 120 -2.75 -13.01 25.11
CA GLY A 120 -1.68 -12.98 26.11
C GLY A 120 -0.28 -12.75 25.51
N GLY A 121 -0.20 -12.19 24.30
CA GLY A 121 1.04 -11.85 23.60
C GLY A 121 1.83 -13.04 23.10
N ARG A 122 1.27 -14.25 23.17
CA ARG A 122 1.93 -15.51 22.80
C ARG A 122 1.34 -16.08 21.53
N VAL A 123 2.18 -16.27 20.52
CA VAL A 123 1.81 -16.88 19.24
C VAL A 123 2.52 -18.22 19.11
N GLU A 124 1.78 -19.29 18.82
CA GLU A 124 2.36 -20.61 18.58
C GLU A 124 3.15 -20.60 17.25
N GLN A 125 4.45 -20.85 17.33
CA GLN A 125 5.34 -20.89 16.17
C GLN A 125 5.41 -22.29 15.56
N SER A 126 5.59 -23.31 16.40
CA SER A 126 5.71 -24.68 15.96
C SER A 126 5.19 -25.64 17.03
N THR A 127 4.67 -26.76 16.55
CA THR A 127 4.32 -27.92 17.37
C THR A 127 5.24 -29.06 16.96
N GLU A 128 6.15 -29.44 17.83
CA GLU A 128 7.01 -30.61 17.65
C GLU A 128 6.38 -31.79 18.39
N CYS A 129 6.37 -32.96 17.78
CA CYS A 129 5.94 -34.18 18.46
C CYS A 129 6.85 -35.34 18.04
N LEU A 130 7.09 -36.25 18.97
CA LEU A 130 7.69 -37.54 18.65
C LEU A 130 6.58 -38.46 18.18
N LEU A 131 6.82 -39.22 17.12
CA LEU A 131 5.86 -40.21 16.67
C LEU A 131 6.23 -41.56 17.26
N ASP A 132 5.26 -42.23 17.88
CA ASP A 132 5.44 -43.63 18.25
C ASP A 132 5.61 -44.50 16.99
N GLY A 133 6.08 -45.74 17.13
CA GLY A 133 6.19 -46.70 16.02
C GLY A 133 4.89 -47.00 15.26
N GLN A 134 3.75 -46.47 15.72
CA GLN A 134 2.43 -46.50 15.07
C GLN A 134 2.00 -45.12 14.51
N TYR A 135 2.94 -44.19 14.34
CA TYR A 135 2.69 -42.82 13.85
C TYR A 135 1.69 -42.01 14.70
N ARG A 136 1.57 -42.33 15.99
CA ARG A 136 0.75 -41.57 16.93
C ARG A 136 1.60 -40.47 17.58
N PRO A 137 1.09 -39.23 17.70
CA PRO A 137 1.82 -38.15 18.33
C PRO A 137 1.99 -38.42 19.83
N ASN A 138 3.25 -38.46 20.26
CA ASN A 138 3.71 -38.61 21.63
C ASN A 138 4.63 -37.42 21.98
N ALA A 139 4.68 -37.03 23.25
CA ALA A 139 5.49 -35.91 23.75
C ALA A 139 5.38 -34.61 22.93
N ILE A 140 4.16 -34.09 22.78
CA ILE A 140 3.91 -32.84 22.06
C ILE A 140 4.56 -31.65 22.80
N ARG A 141 5.45 -30.94 22.11
CA ARG A 141 6.09 -29.69 22.55
C ARG A 141 5.64 -28.56 21.66
N LYS A 142 5.16 -27.48 22.27
CA LYS A 142 4.75 -26.27 21.56
C LYS A 142 5.78 -25.18 21.81
N LYS A 143 6.29 -24.58 20.75
CA LYS A 143 7.14 -23.39 20.82
C LYS A 143 6.26 -22.16 20.62
N TYR A 144 6.34 -21.25 21.56
CA TYR A 144 5.64 -19.97 21.52
C TYR A 144 6.63 -18.84 21.30
N LEU A 145 6.19 -17.80 20.59
CA LEU A 145 6.88 -16.52 20.46
C LEU A 145 6.10 -15.47 21.22
N THR A 146 6.82 -14.62 21.93
CA THR A 146 6.23 -13.55 22.74
C THR A 146 6.50 -12.21 22.07
N ALA A 147 5.44 -11.44 21.83
CA ALA A 147 5.57 -10.10 21.24
C ALA A 147 6.17 -9.10 22.24
N ASP A 148 7.18 -8.34 21.80
CA ASP A 148 7.68 -7.16 22.50
C ASP A 148 6.92 -5.91 22.05
N TYR A 149 5.96 -5.48 22.86
CA TYR A 149 5.14 -4.30 22.58
C TYR A 149 5.91 -2.98 22.53
N SER A 150 7.14 -2.93 23.08
CA SER A 150 7.97 -1.73 23.04
C SER A 150 8.65 -1.51 21.68
N ARG A 151 8.74 -2.57 20.86
CA ARG A 151 9.47 -2.57 19.58
C ARG A 151 8.54 -2.86 18.41
N SER A 152 7.81 -1.84 17.96
CA SER A 152 6.98 -1.92 16.76
C SER A 152 7.79 -1.72 15.48
N VAL A 153 7.48 -2.49 14.44
CA VAL A 153 8.07 -2.41 13.11
C VAL A 153 6.99 -2.19 12.06
N VAL A 154 7.27 -1.41 11.03
CA VAL A 154 6.39 -1.23 9.87
C VAL A 154 6.76 -2.23 8.78
N ILE A 155 5.78 -2.96 8.27
CA ILE A 155 5.98 -4.00 7.25
C ILE A 155 5.14 -3.64 6.03
N TYR A 156 5.79 -3.51 4.88
CA TYR A 156 5.11 -3.26 3.61
C TYR A 156 4.70 -4.58 2.98
N LEU A 157 3.41 -4.68 2.65
CA LEU A 157 2.81 -5.86 2.03
C LEU A 157 2.61 -5.58 0.55
N THR A 158 3.26 -6.37 -0.29
CA THR A 158 2.93 -6.46 -1.71
C THR A 158 1.81 -7.47 -1.87
N VAL A 159 0.63 -7.01 -2.24
CA VAL A 159 -0.47 -7.93 -2.60
C VAL A 159 -0.22 -8.35 -4.05
N MET A 160 0.23 -9.59 -4.25
CA MET A 160 0.27 -10.26 -5.56
C MET A 160 -1.13 -10.70 -5.97
#